data_AF-A8C9N2-F1
#
_entry.id   AF-A8C9N2-F1
#
_cell.length_a   1.000
_cell.length_b   1.000
_cell.length_c   1.000
_cell.angle_alpha   90.00
_cell.angle_beta   90.00
_cell.angle_gamma   90.00
#
_symmetry.space_group_name_H-M   'P 1'
#
loop_
_entity.id
_entity.type
_entity.pdbx_description
1 polymer ?
#
loop_
_entity_poly.entity_id
_entity_poly.type
_entity_poly.pdbx_seq_one_letter_code
_entity_poly.pdbx_strand_id
1 'polypeptide(L)'
;GRGIPVDIHEGEGVSAAEVIMTQLHAGGKFDQNSYKVSGGLHGVGVSWVNALTSYLRLKIYRNGKQHEMRFERGDTVTPLRVTGDAPMRENGKVLRGTQVTFFPSITTFAHIDFDLKTLEHRLRELAFLN
;
A
#
# COMPACT_ATOMS: atom_id res chain seq x y z
N GLY A 1 3.34 -3.51 -10.88
CA GLY A 1 2.66 -4.57 -10.10
C GLY A 1 1.19 -4.67 -10.49
N ARG A 2 0.42 -5.57 -9.85
CA ARG A 2 -1.00 -5.84 -10.18
C ARG A 2 -1.97 -4.74 -9.74
N GLY A 3 -1.62 -3.98 -8.70
CA GLY A 3 -2.54 -3.11 -7.95
C GLY A 3 -3.26 -3.89 -6.85
N ILE A 4 -3.35 -3.31 -5.65
CA ILE A 4 -4.09 -3.90 -4.52
C ILE A 4 -5.57 -4.09 -4.93
N PRO A 5 -6.25 -5.18 -4.51
CA PRO A 5 -7.66 -5.36 -4.81
C PRO A 5 -8.52 -4.21 -4.26
N VAL A 6 -9.49 -3.77 -5.07
CA VAL A 6 -10.37 -2.62 -4.78
C VAL A 6 -11.81 -3.05 -4.51
N ASP A 7 -12.11 -4.31 -4.77
CA ASP A 7 -13.43 -4.90 -4.58
C ASP A 7 -13.76 -4.97 -3.09
N ILE A 8 -15.06 -4.97 -2.77
CA ILE A 8 -15.53 -5.13 -1.40
C ILE A 8 -15.10 -6.50 -0.88
N HIS A 9 -14.50 -6.53 0.30
CA HIS A 9 -14.10 -7.75 0.98
C HIS A 9 -15.35 -8.40 1.59
N GLU A 10 -15.59 -9.67 1.24
CA GLU A 10 -16.68 -10.44 1.83
C GLU A 10 -16.51 -10.53 3.35
N GLY A 11 -17.59 -10.31 4.11
CA GLY A 11 -17.58 -10.29 5.57
C GLY A 11 -17.27 -8.92 6.22
N GLU A 12 -16.32 -8.16 5.67
CA GLU A 12 -15.90 -6.86 6.26
C GLU A 12 -16.72 -5.67 5.74
N GLY A 13 -17.36 -5.79 4.58
CA GLY A 13 -18.24 -4.76 4.01
C GLY A 13 -17.51 -3.50 3.51
N VAL A 14 -16.19 -3.46 3.59
CA VAL A 14 -15.32 -2.39 3.06
C VAL A 14 -14.38 -2.95 1.99
N SER A 15 -13.70 -2.08 1.25
CA SER A 15 -12.76 -2.52 0.21
C SER A 15 -11.61 -3.36 0.79
N ALA A 16 -11.13 -4.35 0.03
CA ALA A 16 -9.96 -5.12 0.44
C ALA A 16 -8.70 -4.25 0.69
N ALA A 17 -8.59 -3.11 0.00
CA ALA A 17 -7.55 -2.11 0.23
C ALA A 17 -7.65 -1.47 1.62
N GLU A 18 -8.85 -1.24 2.12
CA GLU A 18 -9.10 -0.72 3.46
C GLU A 18 -8.76 -1.76 4.52
N VAL A 19 -9.27 -2.99 4.35
CA VAL A 19 -9.02 -4.10 5.28
C VAL A 19 -7.53 -4.28 5.56
N ILE A 20 -6.68 -4.34 4.53
CA ILE A 20 -5.23 -4.55 4.74
C ILE A 20 -4.52 -3.34 5.37
N MET A 21 -5.10 -2.15 5.28
CA MET A 21 -4.51 -0.93 5.84
C MET A 21 -4.89 -0.73 7.30
N THR A 22 -6.07 -1.21 7.71
CA THR A 22 -6.63 -0.95 9.05
C THR A 22 -6.65 -2.17 9.96
N GLN A 23 -6.58 -3.39 9.40
CA GLN A 23 -6.62 -4.62 10.19
C GLN A 23 -5.24 -5.28 10.30
N LEU A 24 -4.96 -5.81 11.49
CA LEU A 24 -3.81 -6.68 11.71
C LEU A 24 -4.13 -8.09 11.21
N HIS A 25 -3.09 -8.79 10.74
CA HIS A 25 -3.20 -10.17 10.22
C HIS A 25 -4.12 -10.31 9.00
N ALA A 26 -4.37 -9.21 8.28
CA ALA A 26 -5.13 -9.21 7.04
C ALA A 26 -4.22 -9.23 5.81
N GLY A 27 -4.47 -10.14 4.87
CA GLY A 27 -3.82 -10.14 3.57
C GLY A 27 -3.84 -11.49 2.85
N GLY A 28 -3.81 -11.47 1.52
CA GLY A 28 -3.86 -12.70 0.70
C GLY A 28 -2.57 -13.54 0.69
N LYS A 29 -1.65 -13.34 1.65
CA LYS A 29 -0.35 -14.05 1.69
C LYS A 29 -0.37 -15.32 2.55
N PHE A 30 -1.51 -15.63 3.17
CA PHE A 30 -1.72 -16.86 3.94
C PHE A 30 -2.13 -18.04 3.06
N ASP A 31 -2.54 -17.79 1.81
CA ASP A 31 -2.83 -18.80 0.80
C ASP A 31 -1.73 -18.79 -0.30
N GLN A 32 -1.19 -19.96 -0.63
CA GLN A 32 -0.18 -20.18 -1.67
C GLN A 32 -0.64 -19.75 -3.07
N ASN A 33 -1.95 -19.58 -3.31
CA ASN A 33 -2.49 -19.21 -4.62
C ASN A 33 -2.14 -17.79 -5.08
N SER A 34 -1.91 -16.86 -4.15
CA SER A 34 -1.75 -15.43 -4.50
C SER A 34 -0.30 -15.02 -4.74
N TYR A 35 0.67 -15.70 -4.13
CA TYR A 35 2.11 -15.42 -4.22
C TYR A 35 2.93 -16.71 -4.13
N LYS A 36 3.68 -17.03 -5.20
CA LYS A 36 4.56 -18.22 -5.26
C LYS A 36 5.77 -18.13 -4.32
N VAL A 37 6.30 -16.92 -4.08
CA VAL A 37 7.36 -16.60 -3.11
C VAL A 37 7.09 -15.20 -2.56
N SER A 38 7.07 -15.02 -1.24
CA SER A 38 6.97 -13.69 -0.63
C SER A 38 7.68 -13.64 0.73
N GLY A 39 8.50 -12.62 0.98
CA GLY A 39 9.24 -12.46 2.25
C GLY A 39 8.43 -11.94 3.44
N GLY A 40 7.16 -11.55 3.24
CA GLY A 40 6.32 -10.98 4.29
C GLY A 40 5.12 -11.88 4.58
N LEU A 41 5.18 -12.67 5.64
CA LEU A 41 4.20 -13.72 5.95
C LEU A 41 3.19 -13.33 7.04
N HIS A 42 3.41 -12.23 7.75
CA HIS A 42 2.63 -11.91 8.95
C HIS A 42 1.32 -11.15 8.68
N GLY A 43 1.14 -10.56 7.49
CA GLY A 43 -0.07 -9.76 7.17
C GLY A 43 -0.24 -8.49 8.02
N VAL A 44 0.84 -7.95 8.60
CA VAL A 44 0.79 -6.78 9.49
C VAL A 44 1.61 -5.59 9.02
N GLY A 45 2.47 -5.77 8.01
CA GLY A 45 3.50 -4.77 7.69
C GLY A 45 2.92 -3.41 7.30
N VAL A 46 1.91 -3.39 6.44
CA VAL A 46 1.35 -2.13 5.93
C VAL A 46 0.39 -1.47 6.93
N SER A 47 -0.31 -2.23 7.76
CA SER A 47 -1.16 -1.71 8.83
C SER A 47 -0.34 -1.08 9.96
N TRP A 48 0.83 -1.64 10.31
CA TRP A 48 1.78 -0.97 11.21
C TRP A 48 2.32 0.34 10.64
N VAL A 49 2.65 0.38 9.34
CA VAL A 49 3.05 1.64 8.69
C VAL A 49 1.93 2.66 8.78
N ASN A 50 0.69 2.27 8.46
CA ASN A 50 -0.47 3.17 8.56
C ASN A 50 -0.65 3.71 10.00
N ALA A 51 -0.66 2.84 11.00
CA ALA A 51 -0.82 3.22 12.41
C ALA A 51 0.26 4.17 12.93
N LEU A 52 1.50 4.07 12.41
CA LEU A 52 2.64 4.89 12.85
C LEU A 52 2.88 6.14 11.98
N THR A 53 1.89 6.55 11.20
CA THR A 53 2.00 7.73 10.31
C THR A 53 1.04 8.85 10.71
N SER A 54 1.48 10.10 10.51
CA SER A 54 0.58 11.25 10.62
C SER A 54 -0.49 11.19 9.55
N TYR A 55 -0.09 10.86 8.31
CA TYR A 55 -0.99 10.57 7.22
C TYR A 55 -0.41 9.49 6.29
N LEU A 56 -1.32 8.78 5.61
CA LEU A 56 -1.02 7.89 4.50
C LEU A 56 -2.00 8.15 3.36
N ARG A 57 -1.47 8.28 2.15
CA ARG A 57 -2.23 8.35 0.89
C ARG A 57 -1.96 7.10 0.10
N LEU A 58 -3.03 6.39 -0.25
CA LEU A 58 -2.98 5.19 -1.08
C LEU A 58 -3.57 5.53 -2.43
N LYS A 59 -2.80 5.33 -3.50
CA LYS A 59 -3.31 5.35 -4.88
C LYS A 59 -3.21 3.96 -5.48
N ILE A 60 -4.29 3.47 -6.06
CA ILE A 60 -4.35 2.17 -6.72
C ILE A 60 -4.77 2.39 -8.17
N TYR A 61 -4.00 1.81 -9.10
CA TYR A 61 -4.35 1.77 -10.51
C TYR A 61 -4.76 0.34 -10.86
N ARG A 62 -6.07 0.13 -11.05
CA ARG A 62 -6.66 -1.19 -11.30
C ARG A 62 -7.94 -1.05 -12.11
N ASN A 63 -8.20 -2.01 -13.00
CA ASN A 63 -9.36 -2.02 -13.90
C ASN A 63 -9.48 -0.73 -14.75
N GLY A 64 -8.35 -0.16 -15.16
CA GLY A 64 -8.31 1.08 -15.95
C GLY A 64 -8.69 2.35 -15.18
N LYS A 65 -8.84 2.28 -13.86
CA LYS A 65 -9.23 3.41 -13.00
C LYS A 65 -8.14 3.73 -11.98
N GLN A 66 -8.08 5.00 -11.60
CA GLN A 66 -7.34 5.49 -10.44
C GLN A 66 -8.29 5.53 -9.24
N HIS A 67 -7.89 4.85 -8.18
CA HIS A 67 -8.59 4.82 -6.90
C HIS A 67 -7.72 5.46 -5.83
N GLU A 68 -8.31 6.25 -4.94
CA GLU A 68 -7.58 6.89 -3.85
C GLU A 68 -8.26 6.65 -2.50
N MET A 69 -7.42 6.49 -1.47
CA MET A 69 -7.80 6.51 -0.06
C MET A 69 -6.84 7.40 0.72
N ARG A 70 -7.33 7.94 1.83
CA ARG A 70 -6.51 8.68 2.78
C ARG A 70 -6.77 8.15 4.19
N PHE A 71 -5.67 8.03 4.94
CA PHE A 71 -5.66 7.64 6.32
C PHE A 71 -4.90 8.67 7.15
N GLU A 72 -5.29 8.82 8.41
CA GLU A 72 -4.59 9.65 9.38
C GLU A 72 -4.51 8.88 10.69
N ARG A 73 -3.29 8.70 11.22
CA ARG A 73 -3.03 7.98 12.48
C ARG A 73 -3.65 6.57 12.55
N GLY A 74 -3.70 5.88 11.41
CA GLY A 74 -4.27 4.54 11.29
C GLY A 74 -5.72 4.48 10.80
N ASP A 75 -6.49 5.56 10.96
CA ASP A 75 -7.92 5.57 10.64
C ASP A 75 -8.20 6.00 9.21
N THR A 76 -9.22 5.41 8.58
CA THR A 76 -9.71 5.84 7.26
C THR A 76 -10.39 7.20 7.37
N VAL A 77 -9.79 8.24 6.80
CA VAL A 77 -10.40 9.59 6.71
C VAL A 77 -11.06 9.84 5.36
N THR A 78 -10.67 9.10 4.33
CA THR A 78 -11.33 9.13 3.03
C THR A 78 -11.46 7.70 2.52
N PRO A 79 -12.69 7.17 2.43
CA PRO A 79 -12.92 5.82 1.93
C PRO A 79 -12.52 5.72 0.46
N LEU A 80 -12.37 4.48 -0.02
CA LEU A 80 -11.95 4.21 -1.38
C LEU A 80 -12.90 4.85 -2.38
N ARG A 81 -12.35 5.71 -3.25
CA ARG A 81 -13.10 6.37 -4.32
C ARG A 81 -12.33 6.33 -5.62
N VAL A 82 -13.06 6.23 -6.73
CA VAL A 82 -12.51 6.44 -8.06
C VAL A 82 -12.29 7.93 -8.27
N THR A 83 -11.07 8.35 -8.59
CA THR A 83 -10.72 9.76 -8.82
C THR A 83 -10.44 10.06 -10.29
N GLY A 84 -10.47 9.06 -11.16
CA GLY A 84 -10.26 9.24 -12.60
C GLY A 84 -9.89 7.94 -13.32
N ASP A 85 -9.53 8.07 -14.59
CA ASP A 85 -8.96 6.97 -15.37
C ASP A 85 -7.48 6.77 -15.03
N ALA A 86 -7.02 5.52 -15.11
CA ALA A 86 -5.62 5.21 -14.94
C ALA A 86 -4.83 5.77 -16.14
N PRO A 87 -3.69 6.45 -15.92
CA PRO A 87 -2.94 7.09 -16.98
C PRO A 87 -2.32 6.06 -17.94
N MET A 88 -2.09 6.47 -19.17
CA MET A 88 -1.33 5.68 -20.14
C MET A 88 0.16 5.78 -19.87
N ARG A 89 0.86 4.65 -19.92
CA ARG A 89 2.33 4.62 -19.92
C ARG A 89 2.87 4.90 -21.32
N GLU A 90 4.13 5.30 -21.39
CA GLU A 90 4.85 5.55 -22.66
C GLU A 90 4.82 4.33 -23.60
N ASN A 91 4.79 3.11 -23.04
CA ASN A 91 4.70 1.87 -23.80
C ASN A 91 3.29 1.50 -24.28
N GLY A 92 2.34 2.44 -24.24
CA GLY A 92 0.96 2.28 -24.70
C GLY A 92 0.05 1.45 -23.79
N LYS A 93 0.53 0.98 -22.62
CA LYS A 93 -0.27 0.22 -21.66
C LYS A 93 -0.86 1.12 -20.59
N VAL A 94 -2.10 0.85 -20.21
CA VAL A 94 -2.75 1.50 -19.06
C VAL A 94 -1.97 1.19 -17.78
N LEU A 95 -1.71 2.21 -16.95
CA LEU A 95 -0.99 2.07 -15.69
C LEU A 95 -1.73 1.10 -14.77
N ARG A 96 -0.99 0.12 -14.24
CA ARG A 96 -1.43 -0.76 -13.15
C ARG A 96 -0.39 -0.77 -12.04
N GLY A 97 -0.85 -0.79 -10.80
CA GLY A 97 0.03 -0.79 -9.64
C GLY A 97 -0.58 -0.11 -8.42
N THR A 98 0.27 0.08 -7.42
CA THR A 98 -0.06 0.74 -6.16
C THR A 98 1.03 1.74 -5.87
N GLN A 99 0.64 2.93 -5.41
CA GLN A 99 1.53 3.93 -4.85
C GLN A 99 1.08 4.20 -3.41
N VAL A 100 2.02 4.08 -2.48
CA VAL A 100 1.82 4.40 -1.06
C VAL A 100 2.70 5.60 -0.75
N THR A 101 2.10 6.66 -0.21
CA THR A 101 2.82 7.87 0.22
C THR A 101 2.42 8.17 1.65
N PHE A 102 3.38 8.17 2.56
CA PHE A 102 3.11 8.38 3.98
C PHE A 102 4.05 9.42 4.56
N PHE A 103 3.66 9.97 5.71
CA PHE A 103 4.53 10.80 6.53
C PHE A 103 4.55 10.25 7.96
N PRO A 104 5.74 9.97 8.55
CA PRO A 104 5.82 9.42 9.90
C PRO A 104 5.10 10.27 10.94
N SER A 105 4.67 9.62 12.02
CA SER A 105 4.02 10.30 13.15
C SER A 105 5.01 11.22 13.88
N ILE A 106 4.75 12.52 13.90
CA ILE A 106 5.55 13.51 14.64
C ILE A 106 5.40 13.38 16.16
N THR A 107 4.39 12.66 16.63
CA THR A 107 4.18 12.41 18.07
C THR A 107 4.81 11.09 18.53
N THR A 108 5.10 10.18 17.60
CA THR A 108 5.71 8.89 17.91
C THR A 108 7.23 8.92 17.74
N PHE A 109 7.72 9.56 16.67
CA PHE A 109 9.14 9.63 16.36
C PHE A 109 9.73 10.96 16.83
N ALA A 110 10.77 10.89 17.66
CA ALA A 110 11.46 12.08 18.19
C ALA A 110 12.25 12.85 17.10
N HIS A 111 12.77 12.13 16.11
CA HIS A 111 13.50 12.69 14.97
C HIS A 111 13.04 11.99 13.69
N ILE A 112 12.64 12.78 12.69
CA ILE A 112 12.20 12.27 11.38
C ILE A 112 13.21 12.77 10.35
N ASP A 113 14.21 11.94 10.07
CA ASP A 113 15.17 12.15 8.99
C ASP A 113 15.38 10.81 8.27
N PHE A 114 15.13 10.80 6.97
CA PHE A 114 15.30 9.60 6.14
C PHE A 114 16.72 9.58 5.58
N ASP A 115 17.57 8.73 6.15
CA ASP A 115 18.96 8.59 5.70
C ASP A 115 19.04 8.01 4.28
N LEU A 116 19.49 8.84 3.34
CA LEU A 116 19.62 8.47 1.93
C LEU A 116 20.52 7.24 1.74
N LYS A 117 21.62 7.13 2.50
CA LYS A 117 22.59 6.03 2.36
C LYS A 117 21.95 4.69 2.72
N THR A 118 21.18 4.65 3.80
CA THR A 118 20.45 3.47 4.26
C THR A 118 19.41 3.03 3.23
N LEU A 119 18.64 3.99 2.68
CA LEU A 119 17.66 3.71 1.63
C LEU A 119 18.31 3.18 0.35
N GLU A 120 19.37 3.85 -0.11
CA GLU A 120 20.13 3.45 -1.30
C GLU A 120 20.71 2.05 -1.14
N HIS A 121 21.32 1.76 0.02
CA HIS A 121 21.87 0.45 0.30
C HIS A 121 20.81 -0.65 0.21
N ARG A 122 19.65 -0.48 0.84
CA ARG A 122 18.55 -1.47 0.77
C ARG A 122 17.98 -1.63 -0.64
N LEU A 123 17.84 -0.53 -1.39
CA LEU A 123 17.37 -0.59 -2.78
C LEU A 123 18.38 -1.32 -3.68
N ARG A 124 19.69 -1.11 -3.47
CA ARG A 124 20.76 -1.82 -4.20
C ARG A 124 20.72 -3.32 -3.89
N GLU A 125 20.64 -3.72 -2.63
CA GLU A 125 20.53 -5.14 -2.25
C GLU A 125 19.32 -5.81 -2.92
N LEU A 126 18.16 -5.14 -2.92
CA LEU A 126 16.97 -5.65 -3.61
C LEU A 126 17.17 -5.78 -5.13
N ALA A 127 17.90 -4.85 -5.76
CA ALA A 127 18.18 -4.91 -7.19
C ALA A 127 19.16 -6.03 -7.58
N PHE A 128 20.01 -6.51 -6.65
CA PHE A 128 20.87 -7.67 -6.90
C PHE A 128 20.13 -9.00 -6.74
N LEU A 129 19.08 -9.05 -5.92
CA LEU A 129 18.35 -10.29 -5.59
C LEU A 129 17.13 -10.55 -6.48
N ASN A 130 16.67 -9.55 -7.25
CA ASN A 130 15.48 -9.62 -8.12
C ASN A 130 15.82 -9.40 -9.59
#